data_AF-A0A4Q2DXV3-F1
#
_entry.id   AF-A0A4Q2DXV3-F1
#
_cell.length_a   1.000
_cell.length_b   1.000
_cell.length_c   1.000
_cell.angle_alpha   90.00
_cell.angle_beta   90.00
_cell.angle_gamma   90.00
#
_symmetry.space_group_name_H-M   'P 1'
#
loop_
_entity.id
_entity.type
_entity.pdbx_description
1 polymer ?
#
loop_
_entity_poly.entity_id
_entity_poly.type
_entity_poly.pdbx_seq_one_letter_code
_entity_poly.pdbx_strand_id
1 'polypeptide(L)'
;MSTTTTAELLDPNSAAYKRARRQFYKTTKNRPTVDQDWTPFRAAEKRFKARFPPPDLSNVLDIAQLDESRQQELAQGVWQGSASPFEYRRLSGSSDACIIPAIPGLVILPSFLQPAQQRELVRWSLGKQAREPNPTNLDTHYHLPEDGLWNSYIHHKSVGEELTVQPKAIDSDVVEPPSSGPRQLIDNTPLSPENYRDLASTPKPLPAPSASVQPTPLSALLYKLRWANIGWYYHWGTKQYDFSRGKGEIDPQVRNICKSAVEAVDWNQVYDGTEDVEWDQSDPEWKSWRETYEPDAGIVNFYQTKDTLMAHVDRSEVCSTSPLVSISRDAESKTIQFYAKFSHAPARSPNQLYRPSDNALDDKMENDAGILVDLYVPRKCSATNRLITSKDHASVQIVIADVDANGRALGTSTTFALCGQVRSQGESDDSLNRLATRAGLLRNVWSYQK
;
A
#
# COMPACT_ATOMS: atom_id res chain seq x y z
N MET A 1 -3.65 -4.16 26.98
CA MET A 1 -3.51 -2.72 26.63
C MET A 1 -4.85 -2.28 26.07
N SER A 2 -5.54 -1.33 26.72
CA SER A 2 -6.85 -0.84 26.25
C SER A 2 -6.68 -0.24 24.84
N THR A 3 -7.36 -0.83 23.86
CA THR A 3 -7.42 -0.33 22.49
C THR A 3 -8.29 0.92 22.50
N THR A 4 -7.65 2.09 22.49
CA THR A 4 -8.33 3.37 22.25
C THR A 4 -9.16 3.23 20.97
N THR A 5 -10.48 3.41 21.09
CA THR A 5 -11.38 3.29 19.95
C THR A 5 -11.30 4.56 19.10
N THR A 6 -11.58 4.45 17.79
CA THR A 6 -11.63 5.60 16.88
C THR A 6 -12.59 6.68 17.38
N ALA A 7 -13.72 6.27 17.99
CA ALA A 7 -14.69 7.17 18.60
C ALA A 7 -14.09 8.03 19.74
N GLU A 8 -13.24 7.46 20.59
CA GLU A 8 -12.55 8.22 21.64
C GLU A 8 -11.56 9.24 21.06
N LEU A 9 -10.94 8.96 19.92
CA LEU A 9 -10.04 9.90 19.24
C LEU A 9 -10.78 11.00 18.47
N LEU A 10 -12.10 10.90 18.31
CA LEU A 10 -12.95 11.91 17.68
C LEU A 10 -13.61 12.85 18.69
N ASP A 11 -13.82 12.43 19.93
CA ASP A 11 -14.40 13.27 20.99
C ASP A 11 -13.35 14.20 21.62
N PRO A 12 -13.43 15.54 21.45
CA PRO A 12 -12.48 16.49 22.03
C PRO A 12 -12.39 16.45 23.57
N ASN A 13 -13.45 15.95 24.22
CA ASN A 13 -13.53 15.85 25.67
C ASN A 13 -12.91 14.58 26.23
N SER A 14 -12.66 13.57 25.39
CA SER A 14 -12.14 12.29 25.83
C SER A 14 -10.70 12.40 26.36
N ALA A 15 -10.35 11.48 27.26
CA ALA A 15 -8.98 11.38 27.77
C ALA A 15 -7.98 10.98 26.65
N ALA A 16 -8.43 10.15 25.71
CA ALA A 16 -7.63 9.70 24.57
C ALA A 16 -7.31 10.87 23.62
N TYR A 17 -8.30 11.67 23.26
CA TYR A 17 -8.13 12.86 22.44
C TYR A 17 -7.19 13.87 23.11
N LYS A 18 -7.42 14.17 24.39
CA LYS A 18 -6.56 15.09 25.15
C LYS A 18 -5.11 14.59 25.21
N ARG A 19 -4.90 13.27 25.35
CA ARG A 19 -3.56 12.65 25.33
C ARG A 19 -2.93 12.76 23.93
N ALA A 20 -3.65 12.41 22.88
CA ALA A 20 -3.19 12.51 21.50
C ALA A 20 -2.84 13.96 21.12
N ARG A 21 -3.68 14.92 21.52
CA ARG A 21 -3.47 16.36 21.32
C ARG A 21 -2.23 16.87 22.04
N ARG A 22 -2.01 16.50 23.31
CA ARG A 22 -0.80 16.86 24.05
C ARG A 22 0.46 16.29 23.38
N GLN A 23 0.38 15.05 22.93
CA GLN A 23 1.48 14.39 22.22
C GLN A 23 1.78 15.10 20.90
N PHE A 24 0.74 15.44 20.14
CA PHE A 24 0.83 16.23 18.90
C PHE A 24 1.52 17.58 19.15
N TYR A 25 1.02 18.41 20.09
CA TYR A 25 1.65 19.70 20.38
C TYR A 25 3.10 19.57 20.87
N LYS A 26 3.40 18.54 21.66
CA LYS A 26 4.78 18.28 22.12
C LYS A 26 5.72 17.95 20.96
N THR A 27 5.24 17.25 19.93
CA THR A 27 6.06 16.87 18.78
C THR A 27 6.13 17.95 17.70
N THR A 28 5.20 18.91 17.67
CA THR A 28 5.13 19.96 16.63
C THR A 28 5.61 21.35 17.06
N LYS A 29 5.68 21.67 18.36
CA LYS A 29 5.96 23.04 18.87
C LYS A 29 7.26 23.70 18.39
N ASN A 30 8.30 22.93 18.07
CA ASN A 30 9.64 23.46 17.72
C ASN A 30 10.01 23.20 16.24
N ARG A 31 9.02 23.06 15.35
CA ARG A 31 9.26 22.65 13.96
C ARG A 31 9.39 23.89 13.06
N PRO A 32 10.42 23.99 12.20
CA PRO A 32 10.56 25.11 11.26
C PRO A 32 9.47 25.05 10.18
N THR A 33 8.97 26.21 9.77
CA THR A 33 8.11 26.41 8.59
C THR A 33 8.92 26.19 7.32
N VAL A 34 8.49 25.29 6.45
CA VAL A 34 9.16 24.97 5.17
C VAL A 34 8.10 24.96 4.08
N ASP A 35 8.27 25.75 3.02
CA ASP A 35 7.40 25.73 1.85
C ASP A 35 7.52 24.36 1.13
N GLN A 36 6.39 23.67 0.90
CA GLN A 36 6.35 22.29 0.38
C GLN A 36 5.78 22.24 -1.05
N ASP A 37 6.63 21.84 -2.01
CA ASP A 37 6.22 21.53 -3.38
C ASP A 37 5.69 20.09 -3.48
N TRP A 38 4.42 19.87 -3.12
CA TRP A 38 3.77 18.58 -3.26
C TRP A 38 2.88 18.46 -4.48
N THR A 39 2.86 17.27 -5.07
CA THR A 39 1.78 16.92 -6.00
C THR A 39 0.44 16.85 -5.25
N PRO A 40 -0.68 17.25 -5.89
CA PRO A 40 -2.01 17.16 -5.29
C PRO A 40 -2.36 15.76 -4.78
N PHE A 41 -1.96 14.71 -5.50
CA PHE A 41 -2.20 13.33 -5.08
C PHE A 41 -1.47 13.00 -3.77
N ARG A 42 -0.20 13.39 -3.66
CA ARG A 42 0.60 13.10 -2.46
C ARG A 42 0.06 13.84 -1.24
N ALA A 43 -0.38 15.08 -1.41
CA ALA A 43 -1.05 15.85 -0.36
C ALA A 43 -2.31 15.11 0.14
N ALA A 44 -3.17 14.67 -0.79
CA ALA A 44 -4.38 13.91 -0.46
C ALA A 44 -4.08 12.57 0.22
N GLU A 45 -3.13 11.78 -0.30
CA GLU A 45 -2.74 10.48 0.28
C GLU A 45 -2.27 10.66 1.74
N LYS A 46 -1.43 11.66 1.99
CA LYS A 46 -0.92 11.93 3.34
C LYS A 46 -2.01 12.42 4.28
N ARG A 47 -2.94 13.27 3.81
CA ARG A 47 -4.11 13.74 4.57
C ARG A 47 -4.93 12.57 5.12
N PHE A 48 -5.29 11.60 4.29
CA PHE A 48 -6.11 10.45 4.73
C PHE A 48 -5.34 9.40 5.53
N LYS A 49 -4.00 9.39 5.48
CA LYS A 49 -3.15 8.52 6.31
C LYS A 49 -2.87 9.09 7.71
N ALA A 50 -3.23 10.35 7.95
CA ALA A 50 -3.04 10.99 9.24
C ALA A 50 -3.90 10.31 10.32
N ARG A 51 -3.30 10.02 11.48
CA ARG A 51 -4.02 9.44 12.64
C ARG A 51 -4.51 10.50 13.62
N PHE A 52 -3.85 11.66 13.66
CA PHE A 52 -4.24 12.77 14.51
C PHE A 52 -3.76 14.12 13.91
N PRO A 53 -4.62 15.14 13.82
CA PRO A 53 -6.07 15.02 14.01
C PRO A 53 -6.66 14.00 13.02
N PRO A 54 -7.77 13.31 13.39
CA PRO A 54 -8.46 12.43 12.46
C PRO A 54 -8.78 13.18 11.16
N PRO A 55 -8.71 12.52 9.98
CA PRO A 55 -8.97 13.18 8.72
C PRO A 55 -10.43 13.61 8.64
N ASP A 56 -10.66 14.78 8.06
CA ASP A 56 -12.01 15.22 7.69
C ASP A 56 -12.51 14.39 6.51
N LEU A 57 -13.64 13.71 6.73
CA LEU A 57 -14.26 12.81 5.76
C LEU A 57 -15.40 13.48 4.97
N SER A 58 -15.74 14.74 5.24
CA SER A 58 -16.87 15.44 4.60
C SER A 58 -16.80 15.47 3.07
N ASN A 59 -15.59 15.40 2.50
CA ASN A 59 -15.35 15.36 1.05
C ASN A 59 -15.12 13.93 0.51
N VAL A 60 -15.47 12.89 1.27
CA VAL A 60 -15.36 11.48 0.86
C VAL A 60 -16.72 10.97 0.44
N LEU A 61 -16.80 10.28 -0.72
CA LEU A 61 -18.06 9.72 -1.20
C LEU A 61 -18.47 8.56 -0.29
N ASP A 62 -19.61 8.73 0.38
CA ASP A 62 -20.18 7.75 1.27
C ASP A 62 -21.44 7.14 0.68
N ILE A 63 -21.22 6.05 -0.03
CA ILE A 63 -22.26 5.34 -0.76
C ILE A 63 -23.27 4.68 0.21
N ALA A 64 -22.91 4.47 1.49
CA ALA A 64 -23.88 3.95 2.47
C ALA A 64 -25.02 4.93 2.73
N GLN A 65 -24.81 6.24 2.50
CA GLN A 65 -25.88 7.25 2.59
C GLN A 65 -26.92 7.11 1.47
N LEU A 66 -26.57 6.37 0.41
CA LEU A 66 -27.43 6.13 -0.75
C LEU A 66 -28.30 4.88 -0.59
N ASP A 67 -28.08 4.10 0.47
CA ASP A 67 -28.73 2.82 0.75
C ASP A 67 -29.74 2.98 1.89
N GLU A 68 -31.04 2.97 1.57
CA GLU A 68 -32.11 3.11 2.55
C GLU A 68 -32.10 2.01 3.62
N SER A 69 -31.54 0.84 3.33
CA SER A 69 -31.45 -0.24 4.32
C SER A 69 -30.48 0.09 5.47
N ARG A 70 -29.65 1.13 5.32
CA ARG A 70 -28.61 1.54 6.29
C ARG A 70 -28.97 2.73 7.15
N GLN A 71 -30.21 3.21 7.10
CA GLN A 71 -30.67 4.36 7.89
C GLN A 71 -30.34 4.25 9.39
N GLN A 72 -30.41 3.04 9.95
CA GLN A 72 -30.03 2.81 11.35
C GLN A 72 -28.53 3.03 11.61
N GLU A 73 -27.66 2.65 10.68
CA GLU A 73 -26.21 2.84 10.78
C GLU A 73 -25.84 4.33 10.59
N LEU A 74 -26.54 5.03 9.69
CA LEU A 74 -26.42 6.47 9.49
C LEU A 74 -26.79 7.23 10.77
N ALA A 75 -27.92 6.87 11.40
CA ALA A 75 -28.36 7.47 12.66
C ALA A 75 -27.37 7.23 13.82
N GLN A 76 -26.57 6.18 13.75
CA GLN A 76 -25.54 5.85 14.74
C GLN A 76 -24.19 6.54 14.45
N GLY A 77 -24.05 7.29 13.35
CA GLY A 77 -22.82 7.99 12.99
C GLY A 77 -21.67 7.08 12.57
N VAL A 78 -21.98 5.85 12.12
CA VAL A 78 -20.99 4.89 11.58
C VAL A 78 -20.37 5.42 10.29
N TRP A 79 -21.17 6.14 9.51
CA TRP A 79 -20.86 6.69 8.20
C TRP A 79 -20.73 8.20 8.32
N GLN A 80 -19.59 8.76 7.90
CA GLN A 80 -19.21 10.16 8.15
C GLN A 80 -18.83 10.92 6.89
N GLY A 81 -18.90 10.29 5.71
CA GLY A 81 -18.63 10.98 4.46
C GLY A 81 -19.84 11.78 3.96
N SER A 82 -19.91 11.97 2.66
CA SER A 82 -20.97 12.73 1.98
C SER A 82 -21.63 11.92 0.88
N ALA A 83 -22.94 12.06 0.72
CA ALA A 83 -23.69 11.50 -0.39
C ALA A 83 -23.38 12.16 -1.75
N SER A 84 -22.76 13.35 -1.75
CA SER A 84 -22.47 14.13 -2.96
C SER A 84 -21.27 15.08 -2.79
N PRO A 85 -20.05 14.56 -2.53
CA PRO A 85 -18.84 15.38 -2.42
C PRO A 85 -18.32 15.89 -3.76
N PHE A 86 -18.74 15.26 -4.86
CA PHE A 86 -18.42 15.61 -6.25
C PHE A 86 -19.54 15.10 -7.16
N GLU A 87 -19.50 15.50 -8.43
CA GLU A 87 -20.44 15.05 -9.44
C GLU A 87 -20.24 13.57 -9.79
N TYR A 88 -21.29 12.77 -9.62
CA TYR A 88 -21.36 11.39 -10.08
C TYR A 88 -22.76 11.13 -10.67
N ARG A 89 -22.86 10.17 -11.57
CA ARG A 89 -24.13 9.79 -12.22
C ARG A 89 -24.45 8.33 -11.88
N ARG A 90 -25.70 8.05 -11.51
CA ARG A 90 -26.20 6.67 -11.42
C ARG A 90 -26.64 6.20 -12.79
N LEU A 91 -26.26 4.98 -13.16
CA LEU A 91 -26.73 4.35 -14.38
C LEU A 91 -28.19 3.92 -14.21
N SER A 92 -28.96 4.03 -15.28
CA SER A 92 -30.33 3.54 -15.30
C SER A 92 -30.34 2.04 -15.62
N GLY A 93 -31.00 1.20 -14.81
CA GLY A 93 -31.09 -0.24 -15.05
C GLY A 93 -31.13 -1.12 -13.80
N SER A 94 -30.74 -2.40 -13.97
CA SER A 94 -30.83 -3.45 -12.94
C SER A 94 -29.73 -3.41 -11.88
N SER A 95 -28.68 -2.60 -12.07
CA SER A 95 -27.59 -2.42 -11.13
C SER A 95 -27.54 -0.96 -10.69
N ASP A 96 -27.45 -0.70 -9.39
CA ASP A 96 -27.27 0.64 -8.80
C ASP A 96 -25.84 1.18 -9.05
N ALA A 97 -25.35 1.04 -10.28
CA ALA A 97 -24.01 1.41 -10.67
C ALA A 97 -23.85 2.94 -10.65
N CYS A 98 -22.75 3.40 -10.07
CA CYS A 98 -22.37 4.81 -10.03
C CYS A 98 -21.12 5.01 -10.90
N ILE A 99 -21.14 6.04 -11.75
CA ILE A 99 -19.99 6.48 -12.53
C ILE A 99 -19.55 7.87 -12.11
N ILE A 100 -18.27 8.17 -12.31
CA ILE A 100 -17.68 9.48 -12.04
C ILE A 100 -17.29 10.08 -13.39
N PRO A 101 -18.04 11.05 -13.95
CA PRO A 101 -17.75 11.61 -15.28
C PRO A 101 -16.32 12.16 -15.41
N ALA A 102 -15.76 12.70 -14.33
CA ALA A 102 -14.38 13.18 -14.29
C ALA A 102 -13.32 12.06 -14.40
N ILE A 103 -13.70 10.79 -14.23
CA ILE A 103 -12.85 9.62 -14.33
C ILE A 103 -13.54 8.57 -15.23
N PRO A 104 -13.52 8.76 -16.56
CA PRO A 104 -14.15 7.83 -17.50
C PRO A 104 -13.68 6.40 -17.28
N GLY A 105 -14.61 5.45 -17.41
CA GLY A 105 -14.41 4.05 -17.12
C GLY A 105 -14.63 3.70 -15.64
N LEU A 106 -14.38 4.57 -14.66
CA LEU A 106 -14.56 4.17 -13.26
C LEU A 106 -16.04 3.91 -12.92
N VAL A 107 -16.37 2.64 -12.65
CA VAL A 107 -17.70 2.19 -12.24
C VAL A 107 -17.64 1.62 -10.82
N ILE A 108 -18.58 2.05 -9.99
CA ILE A 108 -18.75 1.57 -8.61
C ILE A 108 -20.09 0.83 -8.53
N LEU A 109 -20.07 -0.42 -8.05
CA LEU A 109 -21.29 -1.20 -7.78
C LEU A 109 -21.46 -1.34 -6.25
N PRO A 110 -22.35 -0.55 -5.63
CA PRO A 110 -22.60 -0.59 -4.20
C PRO A 110 -23.28 -1.89 -3.80
N SER A 111 -22.78 -2.58 -2.77
CA SER A 111 -23.45 -3.74 -2.17
C SER A 111 -23.89 -4.82 -3.18
N PHE A 112 -23.14 -4.99 -4.27
CA PHE A 112 -23.51 -5.86 -5.39
C PHE A 112 -23.72 -7.33 -4.97
N LEU A 113 -22.97 -7.80 -3.96
CA LEU A 113 -23.12 -9.13 -3.40
C LEU A 113 -24.04 -9.15 -2.18
N GLN A 114 -24.93 -10.15 -2.14
CA GLN A 114 -25.80 -10.41 -1.00
C GLN A 114 -25.00 -10.84 0.23
N PRO A 115 -25.43 -10.53 1.47
CA PRO A 115 -24.68 -10.83 2.70
C PRO A 115 -24.24 -12.31 2.86
N ALA A 116 -24.99 -13.25 2.30
CA ALA A 116 -24.59 -14.66 2.23
C ALA A 116 -23.35 -14.86 1.35
N GLN A 117 -23.39 -14.37 0.10
CA GLN A 117 -22.29 -14.42 -0.86
C GLN A 117 -21.04 -13.69 -0.33
N GLN A 118 -21.22 -12.57 0.38
CA GLN A 118 -20.10 -11.87 1.02
C GLN A 118 -19.37 -12.77 2.03
N ARG A 119 -20.11 -13.52 2.85
CA ARG A 119 -19.54 -14.44 3.86
C ARG A 119 -18.86 -15.63 3.22
N GLU A 120 -19.42 -16.14 2.13
CA GLU A 120 -18.79 -17.19 1.34
C GLU A 120 -17.49 -16.71 0.72
N LEU A 121 -17.45 -15.50 0.15
CA LEU A 121 -16.25 -14.92 -0.43
C LEU A 121 -15.12 -14.79 0.60
N VAL A 122 -15.43 -14.36 1.84
CA VAL A 122 -14.42 -14.31 2.92
C VAL A 122 -13.88 -15.70 3.26
N ARG A 123 -14.76 -16.70 3.39
CA ARG A 123 -14.34 -18.08 3.65
C ARG A 123 -13.52 -18.65 2.51
N TRP A 124 -13.90 -18.35 1.27
CA TRP A 124 -13.15 -18.71 0.08
C TRP A 124 -11.75 -18.06 0.11
N SER A 125 -11.66 -16.75 0.34
CA SER A 125 -10.38 -16.03 0.37
C SER A 125 -9.40 -16.62 1.40
N LEU A 126 -9.87 -16.89 2.61
CA LEU A 126 -9.02 -17.39 3.70
C LEU A 126 -8.75 -18.89 3.64
N GLY A 127 -9.76 -19.70 3.31
CA GLY A 127 -9.72 -21.16 3.44
C GLY A 127 -9.54 -21.92 2.13
N LYS A 128 -9.85 -21.32 0.97
CA LYS A 128 -9.71 -21.98 -0.34
C LYS A 128 -8.63 -21.35 -1.20
N GLN A 129 -8.53 -20.02 -1.18
CA GLN A 129 -7.58 -19.30 -2.01
C GLN A 129 -6.20 -19.15 -1.36
N ALA A 130 -6.13 -18.87 -0.06
CA ALA A 130 -4.85 -18.72 0.65
C ALA A 130 -4.27 -20.08 1.12
N ARG A 131 -4.11 -21.02 0.19
CA ARG A 131 -3.51 -22.35 0.40
C ARG A 131 -2.89 -22.88 -0.89
N GLU A 132 -2.14 -23.97 -0.80
CA GLU A 132 -1.57 -24.64 -1.97
C GLU A 132 -2.67 -25.01 -2.99
N PRO A 133 -2.46 -24.84 -4.31
CA PRO A 133 -1.24 -24.40 -5.02
C PRO A 133 -1.07 -22.87 -5.16
N ASN A 134 -1.92 -22.07 -4.53
CA ASN A 134 -1.93 -20.62 -4.69
C ASN A 134 -0.95 -19.97 -3.70
N PRO A 135 0.18 -19.42 -4.18
CA PRO A 135 1.17 -18.83 -3.30
C PRO A 135 0.63 -17.60 -2.58
N THR A 136 1.16 -17.38 -1.39
CA THR A 136 0.95 -16.23 -0.52
C THR A 136 2.28 -15.53 -0.23
N ASN A 137 2.23 -14.39 0.47
CA ASN A 137 3.43 -13.70 0.92
C ASN A 137 4.28 -14.49 1.93
N LEU A 138 3.72 -15.55 2.54
CA LEU A 138 4.38 -16.32 3.58
C LEU A 138 5.10 -17.55 3.03
N ASP A 139 4.72 -18.04 1.85
CA ASP A 139 5.32 -19.22 1.20
C ASP A 139 6.80 -19.05 0.90
N THR A 140 7.25 -17.81 0.68
CA THR A 140 8.67 -17.50 0.51
C THR A 140 9.49 -17.79 1.77
N HIS A 141 8.88 -17.67 2.96
CA HIS A 141 9.62 -17.62 4.22
C HIS A 141 9.35 -18.79 5.15
N TYR A 142 8.21 -19.47 5.02
CA TYR A 142 7.76 -20.50 5.94
C TYR A 142 7.35 -21.78 5.22
N HIS A 143 7.48 -22.91 5.89
CA HIS A 143 6.89 -24.18 5.48
C HIS A 143 5.43 -24.20 5.90
N LEU A 144 4.55 -23.68 5.04
CA LEU A 144 3.12 -23.58 5.34
C LEU A 144 2.43 -24.96 5.23
N PRO A 145 1.34 -25.20 5.99
CA PRO A 145 0.50 -26.37 5.79
C PRO A 145 -0.13 -26.38 4.38
N GLU A 146 -0.22 -27.54 3.74
CA GLU A 146 -0.81 -27.70 2.40
C GLU A 146 -2.27 -27.20 2.35
N ASP A 147 -3.05 -27.50 3.40
CA ASP A 147 -4.44 -27.04 3.55
C ASP A 147 -4.57 -25.53 3.82
N GLY A 148 -3.46 -24.82 4.00
CA GLY A 148 -3.40 -23.39 4.27
C GLY A 148 -3.58 -23.03 5.74
N LEU A 149 -3.14 -21.81 6.06
CA LEU A 149 -3.08 -21.31 7.44
C LEU A 149 -4.45 -21.30 8.12
N TRP A 150 -5.50 -20.86 7.43
CA TRP A 150 -6.82 -20.73 8.06
C TRP A 150 -7.41 -22.09 8.46
N ASN A 151 -7.34 -23.08 7.57
CA ASN A 151 -7.93 -24.39 7.83
C ASN A 151 -7.18 -25.11 8.96
N SER A 152 -5.85 -25.08 8.93
CA SER A 152 -5.03 -25.61 10.02
C SER A 152 -5.26 -24.89 11.34
N TYR A 153 -5.46 -23.56 11.32
CA TYR A 153 -5.80 -22.81 12.53
C TYR A 153 -7.09 -23.29 13.18
N ILE A 154 -8.16 -23.42 12.38
CA ILE A 154 -9.46 -23.85 12.89
C ILE A 154 -9.39 -25.28 13.44
N HIS A 155 -8.66 -26.17 12.76
CA HIS A 155 -8.44 -27.53 13.24
C HIS A 155 -7.67 -27.55 14.58
N HIS A 156 -6.51 -26.91 14.68
CA HIS A 156 -5.72 -26.93 15.91
C HIS A 156 -6.42 -26.20 17.07
N LYS A 157 -7.17 -25.14 16.77
CA LYS A 157 -7.98 -24.45 17.77
C LYS A 157 -9.09 -25.33 18.34
N SER A 158 -9.67 -26.24 17.56
CA SER A 158 -10.74 -27.12 18.06
C SER A 158 -10.21 -28.21 18.99
N VAL A 159 -8.97 -28.66 18.79
CA VAL A 159 -8.29 -29.65 19.65
C VAL A 159 -7.52 -29.03 20.81
N GLY A 160 -7.44 -27.69 20.88
CA GLY A 160 -6.74 -26.97 21.95
C GLY A 160 -5.22 -26.95 21.82
N GLU A 161 -4.70 -27.14 20.61
CA GLU A 161 -3.27 -27.15 20.30
C GLU A 161 -2.85 -25.87 19.58
N GLU A 162 -1.56 -25.55 19.63
CA GLU A 162 -0.97 -24.46 18.85
C GLU A 162 0.20 -24.99 18.02
N LEU A 163 0.03 -24.98 16.71
CA LEU A 163 1.08 -25.37 15.77
C LEU A 163 2.08 -24.21 15.58
N THR A 164 3.37 -24.50 15.74
CA THR A 164 4.45 -23.57 15.39
C THR A 164 4.98 -23.91 14.01
N VAL A 165 4.98 -22.92 13.12
CA VAL A 165 5.43 -23.07 11.74
C VAL A 165 6.89 -22.66 11.61
N GLN A 166 7.69 -23.49 10.95
CA GLN A 166 9.13 -23.32 10.83
C GLN A 166 9.52 -22.45 9.61
N PRO A 167 10.53 -21.57 9.73
CA PRO A 167 11.07 -20.82 8.60
C PRO A 167 11.85 -21.71 7.63
N LYS A 168 11.74 -21.43 6.32
CA LYS A 168 12.54 -22.07 5.26
C LYS A 168 14.03 -21.74 5.32
N ALA A 169 14.40 -20.65 6.00
CA ALA A 169 15.80 -20.24 6.16
C ALA A 169 16.63 -21.25 6.98
N ILE A 170 15.99 -22.16 7.73
CA ILE A 170 16.68 -23.22 8.49
C ILE A 170 17.31 -24.25 7.53
N ASP A 171 16.67 -24.49 6.38
CA ASP A 171 17.08 -25.53 5.43
C ASP A 171 17.89 -25.00 4.25
N SER A 172 18.09 -23.68 4.17
CA SER A 172 18.66 -23.04 2.98
C SER A 172 20.09 -22.56 3.21
N ASP A 173 21.03 -23.03 2.37
CA ASP A 173 22.40 -22.50 2.28
C ASP A 173 22.45 -21.11 1.62
N VAL A 174 21.38 -20.69 0.93
CA VAL A 174 21.26 -19.42 0.21
C VAL A 174 20.24 -18.54 0.92
N VAL A 175 20.72 -17.75 1.87
CA VAL A 175 19.90 -16.81 2.63
C VAL A 175 20.21 -15.39 2.17
N GLU A 176 19.19 -14.62 1.80
CA GLU A 176 19.41 -13.21 1.51
C GLU A 176 19.72 -12.45 2.82
N PRO A 177 20.91 -11.81 2.93
CA PRO A 177 21.16 -10.89 4.02
C PRO A 177 20.19 -9.70 3.89
N PRO A 178 19.81 -9.05 5.00
CA PRO A 178 18.93 -7.88 4.94
C PRO A 178 19.56 -6.83 4.02
N SER A 179 18.89 -6.53 2.89
CA SER A 179 19.43 -5.58 1.92
C SER A 179 19.64 -4.21 2.57
N SER A 180 20.89 -3.75 2.55
CA SER A 180 21.30 -2.47 3.09
C SER A 180 21.07 -1.39 2.04
N GLY A 181 19.90 -0.76 2.04
CA GLY A 181 19.66 0.42 1.19
C GLY A 181 18.20 0.87 1.15
N PRO A 182 17.94 2.09 0.63
CA PRO A 182 16.59 2.48 0.27
C PRO A 182 16.05 1.53 -0.80
N ARG A 183 14.79 1.08 -0.65
CA ARG A 183 14.12 0.22 -1.62
C ARG A 183 14.16 0.92 -2.99
N GLN A 184 14.86 0.31 -3.96
CA GLN A 184 14.91 0.85 -5.31
C GLN A 184 13.51 0.83 -5.92
N LEU A 185 13.13 1.92 -6.57
CA LEU A 185 11.89 1.97 -7.32
C LEU A 185 12.09 1.12 -8.58
N ILE A 186 11.39 -0.02 -8.64
CA ILE A 186 11.31 -0.82 -9.86
C ILE A 186 10.28 -0.13 -10.76
N ASP A 187 10.77 0.58 -11.78
CA ASP A 187 10.00 1.17 -12.87
C ASP A 187 10.17 0.29 -14.11
N ASN A 188 9.21 -0.60 -14.34
CA ASN A 188 9.24 -1.50 -15.47
C ASN A 188 8.49 -0.90 -16.66
N THR A 189 8.94 -1.23 -17.86
CA THR A 189 8.17 -1.01 -19.08
C THR A 189 6.82 -1.72 -18.97
N PRO A 190 5.68 -1.04 -19.26
CA PRO A 190 4.37 -1.67 -19.29
C PRO A 190 4.33 -2.88 -20.21
N LEU A 191 3.63 -3.94 -19.81
CA LEU A 191 3.44 -5.12 -20.66
C LEU A 191 2.50 -4.76 -21.83
N SER A 192 2.83 -5.22 -23.02
CA SER A 192 2.03 -5.04 -24.23
C SER A 192 2.17 -6.27 -25.15
N PRO A 193 1.28 -6.45 -26.13
CA PRO A 193 1.40 -7.53 -27.11
C PRO A 193 2.76 -7.55 -27.84
N GLU A 194 3.36 -6.38 -28.06
CA GLU A 194 4.63 -6.21 -28.78
C GLU A 194 5.83 -6.68 -27.97
N ASN A 195 5.84 -6.42 -26.65
CA ASN A 195 6.95 -6.79 -25.76
C ASN A 195 6.70 -8.09 -24.96
N TYR A 196 5.54 -8.72 -25.16
CA TYR A 196 5.14 -9.95 -24.47
C TYR A 196 6.20 -11.06 -24.56
N ARG A 197 6.74 -11.32 -25.76
CA ARG A 197 7.70 -12.43 -25.97
C ARG A 197 8.96 -12.24 -25.13
N ASP A 198 9.48 -11.02 -25.09
CA ASP A 198 10.71 -10.69 -24.37
C ASP A 198 10.49 -10.79 -22.85
N LEU A 199 9.37 -10.25 -22.35
CA LEU A 199 9.03 -10.28 -20.92
C LEU A 199 8.61 -11.68 -20.42
N ALA A 200 8.00 -12.49 -21.29
CA ALA A 200 7.70 -13.89 -21.00
C ALA A 200 8.99 -14.72 -20.84
N SER A 201 10.03 -14.42 -21.62
CA SER A 201 11.33 -15.10 -21.56
C SER A 201 12.23 -14.64 -20.41
N THR A 202 11.90 -13.51 -19.78
CA THR A 202 12.71 -12.95 -18.69
C THR A 202 12.71 -13.89 -17.48
N PRO A 203 13.88 -14.30 -16.95
CA PRO A 203 13.96 -15.18 -15.79
C PRO A 203 13.30 -14.56 -14.55
N LYS A 204 12.45 -15.34 -13.88
CA LYS A 204 11.75 -14.94 -12.65
C LYS A 204 12.16 -15.88 -11.50
N PRO A 205 13.38 -15.69 -10.95
CA PRO A 205 13.88 -16.57 -9.89
C PRO A 205 13.02 -16.43 -8.64
N LEU A 206 12.81 -17.54 -7.95
CA LEU A 206 12.11 -17.53 -6.67
C LEU A 206 12.85 -16.63 -5.67
N PRO A 207 12.13 -15.77 -4.93
CA PRO A 207 12.74 -14.97 -3.87
C PRO A 207 13.29 -15.87 -2.77
N ALA A 208 14.47 -15.52 -2.24
CA ALA A 208 15.09 -16.27 -1.15
C ALA A 208 14.36 -16.05 0.18
N PRO A 209 14.36 -17.04 1.10
CA PRO A 209 13.82 -16.86 2.43
C PRO A 209 14.66 -15.85 3.23
N SER A 210 14.02 -15.06 4.11
CA SER A 210 14.73 -14.10 4.95
C SER A 210 15.35 -14.77 6.18
N ALA A 211 16.62 -14.46 6.46
CA ALA A 211 17.34 -14.90 7.67
C ALA A 211 16.71 -14.44 8.99
N SER A 212 15.97 -13.33 8.94
CA SER A 212 15.50 -12.64 10.14
C SER A 212 14.23 -13.25 10.73
N VAL A 213 13.59 -14.14 9.99
CA VAL A 213 12.29 -14.72 10.31
C VAL A 213 12.47 -15.87 11.30
N GLN A 214 11.64 -15.88 12.34
CA GLN A 214 11.69 -16.85 13.44
C GLN A 214 10.53 -17.85 13.38
N PRO A 215 10.67 -19.04 14.00
CA PRO A 215 9.54 -19.95 14.23
C PRO A 215 8.37 -19.19 14.84
N THR A 216 7.20 -19.28 14.21
CA THR A 216 6.06 -18.44 14.55
C THR A 216 4.81 -19.31 14.73
N PRO A 217 4.05 -19.11 15.82
CA PRO A 217 2.75 -19.76 15.97
C PRO A 217 1.81 -19.43 14.82
N LEU A 218 1.01 -20.41 14.43
CA LEU A 218 0.09 -20.30 13.30
C LEU A 218 -0.95 -19.18 13.52
N SER A 219 -1.41 -19.02 14.76
CA SER A 219 -2.28 -17.92 15.20
C SER A 219 -1.71 -16.53 14.87
N ALA A 220 -0.39 -16.35 15.04
CA ALA A 220 0.31 -15.11 14.76
C ALA A 220 0.60 -14.93 13.25
N LEU A 221 0.79 -16.03 12.51
CA LEU A 221 0.99 -15.98 11.06
C LEU A 221 -0.25 -15.53 10.29
N LEU A 222 -1.45 -15.86 10.77
CA LEU A 222 -2.69 -15.37 10.15
C LEU A 222 -2.72 -13.84 10.01
N TYR A 223 -2.21 -13.11 11.00
CA TYR A 223 -2.14 -11.65 10.96
C TYR A 223 -0.98 -11.10 10.11
N LYS A 224 -0.07 -11.97 9.68
CA LYS A 224 1.03 -11.67 8.74
C LYS A 224 0.68 -12.04 7.30
N LEU A 225 -0.46 -12.68 7.05
CA LEU A 225 -0.98 -12.87 5.69
C LEU A 225 -1.29 -11.49 5.07
N ARG A 226 -0.88 -11.29 3.83
CA ARG A 226 -0.94 -10.01 3.11
C ARG A 226 -1.48 -10.15 1.70
N TRP A 227 -1.14 -11.22 1.00
CA TRP A 227 -1.73 -11.50 -0.30
C TRP A 227 -1.82 -13.01 -0.58
N ALA A 228 -2.74 -13.39 -1.47
CA ALA A 228 -2.80 -14.70 -2.12
C ALA A 228 -3.05 -14.52 -3.62
N ASN A 229 -2.34 -15.29 -4.46
CA ASN A 229 -2.44 -15.21 -5.92
C ASN A 229 -3.70 -15.91 -6.46
N ILE A 230 -4.27 -15.43 -7.56
CA ILE A 230 -5.36 -16.07 -8.32
C ILE A 230 -4.93 -16.17 -9.80
N GLY A 231 -5.13 -17.33 -10.45
CA GLY A 231 -4.85 -17.47 -11.88
C GLY A 231 -3.36 -17.33 -12.21
N TRP A 232 -3.01 -16.50 -13.21
CA TRP A 232 -1.61 -16.24 -13.57
C TRP A 232 -0.79 -15.74 -12.37
N TYR A 233 0.40 -16.29 -12.17
CA TYR A 233 1.23 -15.94 -11.03
C TYR A 233 1.87 -14.55 -11.19
N TYR A 234 1.57 -13.65 -10.26
CA TYR A 234 2.21 -12.34 -10.20
C TYR A 234 3.52 -12.40 -9.43
N HIS A 235 4.63 -12.15 -10.13
CA HIS A 235 5.97 -12.17 -9.52
C HIS A 235 6.32 -10.80 -8.94
N TRP A 236 6.24 -10.67 -7.61
CA TRP A 236 6.45 -9.40 -6.89
C TRP A 236 7.84 -8.79 -7.05
N GLY A 237 8.88 -9.61 -7.25
CA GLY A 237 10.26 -9.13 -7.41
C GLY A 237 10.47 -8.43 -8.76
N THR A 238 9.84 -8.92 -9.82
CA THR A 238 9.92 -8.34 -11.17
C THR A 238 8.69 -7.52 -11.52
N LYS A 239 7.66 -7.49 -10.67
CA LYS A 239 6.34 -6.86 -10.89
C LYS A 239 5.73 -7.20 -12.26
N GLN A 240 5.74 -8.49 -12.61
CA GLN A 240 5.25 -9.01 -13.89
C GLN A 240 4.64 -10.40 -13.70
N TYR A 241 3.73 -10.81 -14.59
CA TYR A 241 3.22 -12.17 -14.61
C TYR A 241 4.27 -13.19 -15.07
N ASP A 242 4.29 -14.35 -14.42
CA ASP A 242 5.12 -15.49 -14.79
C ASP A 242 4.34 -16.49 -15.64
N PHE A 243 4.36 -16.28 -16.96
CA PHE A 243 3.68 -17.15 -17.91
C PHE A 243 4.28 -18.57 -17.99
N SER A 244 5.51 -18.78 -17.50
CA SER A 244 6.16 -20.09 -17.53
C SER A 244 5.51 -21.12 -16.61
N ARG A 245 4.78 -20.67 -15.58
CA ARG A 245 4.05 -21.52 -14.63
C ARG A 245 2.72 -22.05 -15.17
N GLY A 246 2.31 -21.58 -16.34
CA GLY A 246 1.00 -21.87 -16.90
C GLY A 246 -0.12 -21.10 -16.20
N LYS A 247 -1.33 -21.24 -16.75
CA LYS A 247 -2.52 -20.59 -16.24
C LYS A 247 -2.99 -21.30 -14.98
N GLY A 248 -2.96 -20.61 -13.84
CA GLY A 248 -3.55 -21.11 -12.60
C GLY A 248 -5.08 -21.24 -12.73
N GLU A 249 -5.68 -22.07 -11.88
CA GLU A 249 -7.13 -22.18 -11.81
C GLU A 249 -7.75 -20.93 -11.17
N ILE A 250 -8.92 -20.55 -11.64
CA ILE A 250 -9.76 -19.52 -11.04
C ILE A 250 -11.02 -20.18 -10.55
N ASP A 251 -11.27 -20.08 -9.25
CA ASP A 251 -12.45 -20.67 -8.63
C ASP A 251 -13.73 -20.19 -9.36
N PRO A 252 -14.62 -21.11 -9.78
CA PRO A 252 -15.85 -20.77 -10.48
C PRO A 252 -16.72 -19.73 -9.76
N GLN A 253 -16.70 -19.71 -8.43
CA GLN A 253 -17.44 -18.73 -7.64
C GLN A 253 -16.96 -17.31 -7.94
N VAL A 254 -15.66 -17.06 -7.87
CA VAL A 254 -15.08 -15.73 -8.11
C VAL A 254 -15.13 -15.36 -9.56
N ARG A 255 -14.86 -16.33 -10.46
CA ARG A 255 -15.05 -16.15 -11.89
C ARG A 255 -16.46 -15.63 -12.22
N ASN A 256 -17.49 -16.31 -11.71
CA ASN A 256 -18.88 -15.94 -11.97
C ASN A 256 -19.23 -14.58 -11.37
N ILE A 257 -18.75 -14.26 -10.15
CA ILE A 257 -18.94 -12.94 -9.54
C ILE A 257 -18.37 -11.83 -10.42
N CYS A 258 -17.13 -11.99 -10.91
CA CYS A 258 -16.50 -11.00 -11.77
C CYS A 258 -17.26 -10.84 -13.09
N LYS A 259 -17.68 -11.93 -13.73
CA LYS A 259 -18.47 -11.89 -14.96
C LYS A 259 -19.81 -11.20 -14.76
N SER A 260 -20.56 -11.58 -13.73
CA SER A 260 -21.84 -10.95 -13.42
C SER A 260 -21.70 -9.46 -13.11
N ALA A 261 -20.60 -9.03 -12.48
CA ALA A 261 -20.34 -7.61 -12.23
C ALA A 261 -20.15 -6.83 -13.54
N VAL A 262 -19.39 -7.38 -14.51
CA VAL A 262 -19.17 -6.75 -15.82
C VAL A 262 -20.42 -6.77 -16.69
N GLU A 263 -21.17 -7.88 -16.68
CA GLU A 263 -22.43 -8.05 -17.43
C GLU A 263 -23.55 -7.11 -16.95
N ALA A 264 -23.53 -6.76 -15.66
CA ALA A 264 -24.53 -5.91 -15.02
C ALA A 264 -24.37 -4.41 -15.35
N VAL A 265 -23.22 -3.99 -15.88
CA VAL A 265 -22.95 -2.60 -16.26
C VAL A 265 -23.45 -2.34 -17.67
N ASP A 266 -24.22 -1.26 -17.85
CA ASP A 266 -24.56 -0.76 -19.18
C ASP A 266 -23.42 0.11 -19.71
N TRP A 267 -22.50 -0.53 -20.44
CA TRP A 267 -21.30 0.11 -20.99
C TRP A 267 -21.62 1.23 -21.99
N ASN A 268 -22.80 1.21 -22.64
CA ASN A 268 -23.21 2.31 -23.52
C ASN A 268 -23.44 3.58 -22.70
N GLN A 269 -24.07 3.46 -21.53
CA GLN A 269 -24.23 4.62 -20.64
C GLN A 269 -22.88 5.08 -20.07
N VAL A 270 -21.95 4.16 -19.75
CA VAL A 270 -20.63 4.52 -19.21
C VAL A 270 -19.82 5.36 -20.21
N TYR A 271 -19.83 4.98 -21.48
CA TYR A 271 -19.07 5.63 -22.56
C TYR A 271 -19.91 6.61 -23.40
N ASP A 272 -21.12 6.93 -22.97
CA ASP A 272 -21.99 7.94 -23.58
C ASP A 272 -21.26 9.29 -23.69
N GLY A 273 -21.21 9.88 -24.88
CA GLY A 273 -20.49 11.13 -25.14
C GLY A 273 -18.96 11.01 -25.25
N THR A 274 -18.41 9.79 -25.35
CA THR A 274 -16.97 9.56 -25.64
C THR A 274 -16.69 9.22 -27.10
N GLU A 275 -17.62 9.56 -28.00
CA GLU A 275 -17.55 9.27 -29.45
C GLU A 275 -16.42 10.04 -30.16
N ASP A 276 -16.04 11.23 -29.66
CA ASP A 276 -14.95 12.06 -30.20
C ASP A 276 -13.54 11.62 -29.73
N VAL A 277 -13.47 10.53 -28.96
CA VAL A 277 -12.22 9.94 -28.54
C VAL A 277 -11.69 9.05 -29.66
N GLU A 278 -10.55 9.40 -30.24
CA GLU A 278 -9.81 8.52 -31.15
C GLU A 278 -9.37 7.27 -30.37
N TRP A 279 -10.20 6.25 -30.39
CA TRP A 279 -9.76 4.88 -30.20
C TRP A 279 -8.86 4.53 -31.39
N ASP A 280 -7.93 3.58 -31.21
CA ASP A 280 -7.22 3.03 -32.36
C ASP A 280 -8.23 2.48 -33.40
N GLN A 281 -7.78 2.16 -34.61
CA GLN A 281 -8.64 1.86 -35.77
C GLN A 281 -9.54 0.59 -35.63
N SER A 282 -9.73 0.09 -34.40
CA SER A 282 -10.58 -1.04 -34.01
C SER A 282 -11.97 -0.59 -33.54
N ASP A 283 -12.96 -1.48 -33.64
CA ASP A 283 -14.20 -1.32 -32.88
C ASP A 283 -13.89 -1.29 -31.36
N PRO A 284 -14.55 -0.41 -30.57
CA PRO A 284 -14.27 -0.32 -29.14
C PRO A 284 -14.61 -1.63 -28.43
N GLU A 285 -13.62 -2.28 -27.81
CA GLU A 285 -13.77 -3.60 -27.17
C GLU A 285 -14.89 -3.63 -26.11
N TRP A 286 -15.16 -2.49 -25.48
CA TRP A 286 -16.19 -2.35 -24.45
C TRP A 286 -17.59 -2.75 -24.89
N LYS A 287 -17.87 -2.69 -26.21
CA LYS A 287 -19.15 -3.13 -26.78
C LYS A 287 -19.39 -4.64 -26.62
N SER A 288 -18.32 -5.43 -26.45
CA SER A 288 -18.39 -6.89 -26.36
C SER A 288 -18.00 -7.45 -25.00
N TRP A 289 -17.63 -6.62 -24.01
CA TRP A 289 -17.19 -7.10 -22.70
C TRP A 289 -18.26 -7.89 -21.96
N ARG A 290 -19.54 -7.59 -22.20
CA ARG A 290 -20.65 -8.37 -21.63
C ARG A 290 -20.53 -9.86 -21.99
N GLU A 291 -20.09 -10.17 -23.20
CA GLU A 291 -19.97 -11.55 -23.69
C GLU A 291 -18.54 -12.10 -23.54
N THR A 292 -17.53 -11.25 -23.68
CA THR A 292 -16.12 -11.65 -23.84
C THR A 292 -15.30 -11.59 -22.56
N TYR A 293 -15.75 -10.86 -21.52
CA TYR A 293 -14.96 -10.70 -20.30
C TYR A 293 -14.73 -12.05 -19.59
N GLU A 294 -13.46 -12.30 -19.28
CA GLU A 294 -12.99 -13.49 -18.62
C GLU A 294 -11.84 -13.14 -17.68
N PRO A 295 -12.00 -13.28 -16.35
CA PRO A 295 -10.88 -13.08 -15.44
C PRO A 295 -9.84 -14.19 -15.66
N ASP A 296 -8.56 -13.84 -15.69
CA ASP A 296 -7.46 -14.79 -15.88
C ASP A 296 -6.32 -14.64 -14.87
N ALA A 297 -6.27 -13.52 -14.15
CA ALA A 297 -5.36 -13.25 -13.05
C ALA A 297 -6.04 -12.42 -11.96
N GLY A 298 -5.53 -12.50 -10.73
CA GLY A 298 -6.00 -11.66 -9.64
C GLY A 298 -5.17 -11.82 -8.37
N ILE A 299 -5.43 -10.96 -7.39
CA ILE A 299 -4.76 -10.97 -6.09
C ILE A 299 -5.82 -10.75 -5.01
N VAL A 300 -5.86 -11.62 -4.01
CA VAL A 300 -6.56 -11.35 -2.75
C VAL A 300 -5.61 -10.59 -1.86
N ASN A 301 -5.94 -9.37 -1.45
CA ASN A 301 -5.16 -8.60 -0.49
C ASN A 301 -5.80 -8.67 0.92
N PHE A 302 -4.97 -8.90 1.94
CA PHE A 302 -5.38 -8.98 3.33
C PHE A 302 -4.80 -7.78 4.10
N TYR A 303 -5.69 -6.88 4.52
CA TYR A 303 -5.31 -5.65 5.23
C TYR A 303 -5.68 -5.72 6.71
N GLN A 304 -4.73 -5.30 7.55
CA GLN A 304 -4.96 -4.96 8.95
C GLN A 304 -5.26 -3.46 9.09
N THR A 305 -5.82 -3.05 10.22
CA THR A 305 -6.23 -1.65 10.49
C THR A 305 -5.11 -0.59 10.36
N LYS A 306 -3.85 -1.02 10.36
CA LYS A 306 -2.68 -0.14 10.22
C LYS A 306 -2.00 -0.24 8.86
N ASP A 307 -2.45 -1.15 8.00
CA ASP A 307 -1.89 -1.34 6.68
C ASP A 307 -2.37 -0.23 5.75
N THR A 308 -1.53 0.12 4.78
CA THR A 308 -1.85 1.12 3.77
C THR A 308 -1.33 0.65 2.43
N LEU A 309 -2.13 0.77 1.38
CA LEU A 309 -1.68 0.60 0.01
C LEU A 309 -1.17 1.95 -0.50
N MET A 310 0.05 1.97 -1.04
CA MET A 310 0.63 3.20 -1.60
C MET A 310 0.12 3.45 -3.01
N ALA A 311 0.25 4.70 -3.47
CA ALA A 311 0.00 5.07 -4.86
C ALA A 311 0.75 4.13 -5.82
N HIS A 312 0.02 3.52 -6.74
CA HIS A 312 0.57 2.73 -7.83
C HIS A 312 -0.39 2.75 -9.02
N VAL A 313 0.12 2.30 -10.15
CA VAL A 313 -0.63 2.07 -11.38
C VAL A 313 -0.38 0.62 -11.78
N ASP A 314 -1.45 -0.09 -12.10
CA ASP A 314 -1.38 -1.45 -12.63
C ASP A 314 -0.97 -1.36 -14.11
N ARG A 315 0.15 -2.01 -14.43
CA ARG A 315 0.84 -1.95 -15.73
C ARG A 315 1.34 -3.31 -16.20
N SER A 316 0.93 -4.36 -15.48
CA SER A 316 1.49 -5.71 -15.65
C SER A 316 0.63 -6.57 -16.57
N GLU A 317 -0.57 -6.11 -16.88
CA GLU A 317 -1.56 -6.75 -17.72
C GLU A 317 -1.16 -6.60 -19.19
N VAL A 318 -1.32 -7.67 -19.99
CA VAL A 318 -1.07 -7.62 -21.45
C VAL A 318 -2.14 -6.76 -22.14
N CYS A 319 -3.36 -6.83 -21.64
CA CYS A 319 -4.52 -6.11 -22.15
C CYS A 319 -4.86 -4.96 -21.20
N SER A 320 -4.73 -3.72 -21.66
CA SER A 320 -5.02 -2.51 -20.88
C SER A 320 -6.46 -2.00 -21.03
N THR A 321 -7.25 -2.64 -21.90
CA THR A 321 -8.62 -2.24 -22.23
C THR A 321 -9.64 -2.99 -21.40
N SER A 322 -9.42 -4.29 -21.13
CA SER A 322 -10.35 -5.12 -20.36
C SER A 322 -10.60 -4.61 -18.93
N PRO A 323 -11.82 -4.79 -18.38
CA PRO A 323 -12.14 -4.39 -17.01
C PRO A 323 -11.25 -5.04 -15.94
N LEU A 324 -10.75 -4.25 -14.99
CA LEU A 324 -10.20 -4.78 -13.73
C LEU A 324 -11.28 -4.75 -12.66
N VAL A 325 -11.72 -5.92 -12.19
CA VAL A 325 -12.73 -6.04 -11.12
C VAL A 325 -12.06 -6.14 -9.75
N SER A 326 -12.24 -5.14 -8.90
CA SER A 326 -11.80 -5.14 -7.51
C SER A 326 -12.98 -5.28 -6.57
N ILE A 327 -12.91 -6.21 -5.62
CA ILE A 327 -13.97 -6.52 -4.64
C ILE A 327 -13.42 -6.24 -3.25
N SER A 328 -14.00 -5.28 -2.53
CA SER A 328 -13.62 -5.01 -1.15
C SER A 328 -14.60 -5.64 -0.18
N ARG A 329 -14.17 -5.98 1.04
CA ARG A 329 -15.06 -6.17 2.19
C ARG A 329 -14.31 -5.72 3.42
N ASP A 330 -14.95 -4.88 4.22
CA ASP A 330 -14.40 -4.48 5.51
C ASP A 330 -14.96 -5.38 6.64
N ALA A 331 -14.16 -5.55 7.69
CA ALA A 331 -14.58 -6.20 8.93
C ALA A 331 -15.49 -5.27 9.76
N GLU A 332 -15.34 -3.95 9.63
CA GLU A 332 -16.16 -2.93 10.32
C GLU A 332 -17.31 -2.41 9.43
N SER A 333 -17.05 -2.13 8.15
CA SER A 333 -18.08 -1.83 7.16
C SER A 333 -18.69 -3.11 6.58
N LYS A 334 -19.99 -3.32 6.79
CA LYS A 334 -20.77 -4.43 6.20
C LYS A 334 -20.97 -4.31 4.68
N THR A 335 -20.13 -3.55 3.98
CA THR A 335 -20.26 -3.26 2.55
C THR A 335 -19.18 -3.97 1.77
N ILE A 336 -19.60 -4.58 0.65
CA ILE A 336 -18.69 -4.88 -0.44
C ILE A 336 -18.76 -3.74 -1.45
N GLN A 337 -17.64 -3.09 -1.74
CA GLN A 337 -17.55 -2.12 -2.84
C GLN A 337 -16.81 -2.79 -3.98
N PHE A 338 -17.47 -2.83 -5.14
CA PHE A 338 -16.81 -3.17 -6.38
C PHE A 338 -16.23 -1.91 -7.01
N TYR A 339 -14.98 -1.98 -7.42
CA TYR A 339 -14.33 -0.97 -8.23
C TYR A 339 -13.95 -1.60 -9.55
N ALA A 340 -14.52 -1.10 -10.65
CA ALA A 340 -13.98 -1.36 -11.98
C ALA A 340 -13.10 -0.17 -12.36
N LYS A 341 -11.78 -0.36 -12.45
CA LYS A 341 -10.83 0.67 -12.91
C LYS A 341 -10.31 0.30 -14.29
N PHE A 342 -10.25 1.28 -15.20
CA PHE A 342 -9.84 1.08 -16.59
C PHE A 342 -8.55 1.85 -16.86
N SER A 343 -7.70 1.26 -17.68
CA SER A 343 -6.34 1.76 -17.94
C SER A 343 -6.26 2.67 -19.16
N HIS A 344 -7.38 3.06 -19.78
CA HIS A 344 -7.41 4.05 -20.86
C HIS A 344 -8.61 5.00 -20.72
N ALA A 345 -8.34 6.20 -20.21
CA ALA A 345 -9.02 7.39 -20.68
C ALA A 345 -8.06 8.09 -21.64
N PRO A 346 -8.51 8.59 -22.81
CA PRO A 346 -7.65 9.36 -23.70
C PRO A 346 -7.10 10.57 -22.95
N ALA A 347 -5.78 10.76 -23.04
CA ALA A 347 -5.16 11.96 -22.53
C ALA A 347 -5.66 13.18 -23.32
N ARG A 348 -6.34 14.13 -22.66
CA ARG A 348 -6.37 15.50 -23.18
C ARG A 348 -4.94 16.03 -23.17
N SER A 349 -4.51 16.60 -24.29
CA SER A 349 -3.15 17.08 -24.56
C SER A 349 -2.54 17.84 -23.37
N PRO A 350 -1.37 17.42 -22.83
CA PRO A 350 -0.68 18.16 -21.78
C PRO A 350 0.18 19.27 -22.41
N ASN A 351 -0.44 20.40 -22.74
CA ASN A 351 0.31 21.63 -23.01
C ASN A 351 0.47 22.45 -21.74
N GLN A 352 1.47 22.09 -20.92
CA GLN A 352 2.36 23.05 -20.24
C GLN A 352 3.46 22.30 -19.49
N LEU A 353 4.66 22.33 -20.07
CA LEU A 353 5.92 21.85 -19.52
C LEU A 353 6.29 22.65 -18.26
N TYR A 354 6.27 22.01 -17.09
CA TYR A 354 7.09 22.44 -15.96
C TYR A 354 8.36 21.59 -15.95
N ARG A 355 9.52 22.24 -16.12
CA ARG A 355 10.83 21.59 -16.03
C ARG A 355 11.21 21.44 -14.56
N PRO A 356 11.51 20.24 -14.05
CA PRO A 356 12.07 20.10 -12.72
C PRO A 356 13.54 20.55 -12.74
N SER A 357 13.89 21.48 -11.86
CA SER A 357 15.28 21.76 -11.52
C SER A 357 15.81 20.70 -10.55
N ASP A 358 16.96 20.14 -10.88
CA ASP A 358 17.74 19.23 -10.04
C ASP A 358 18.06 19.87 -8.69
N ASN A 359 17.40 19.42 -7.62
CA ASN A 359 17.93 19.39 -6.26
C ASN A 359 17.05 18.49 -5.39
N ALA A 360 17.51 17.26 -5.19
CA ALA A 360 16.91 16.29 -4.28
C ALA A 360 17.25 16.63 -2.81
N LEU A 361 16.39 16.15 -1.89
CA LEU A 361 16.48 16.09 -0.41
C LEU A 361 15.87 17.34 0.27
N ASP A 362 14.72 17.31 0.96
CA ASP A 362 14.37 16.52 2.16
C ASP A 362 12.82 16.57 2.42
N ASP A 363 12.21 15.49 2.92
CA ASP A 363 10.76 15.16 2.77
C ASP A 363 9.95 15.33 4.10
N LYS A 364 8.99 16.28 4.24
CA LYS A 364 8.08 16.49 5.43
C LYS A 364 6.70 17.10 5.05
N MET A 365 5.67 16.96 5.92
CA MET A 365 4.23 16.93 5.58
C MET A 365 3.24 17.91 6.24
N GLU A 366 2.45 18.71 5.50
CA GLU A 366 1.39 19.68 5.94
C GLU A 366 -0.07 19.41 5.47
N ASN A 367 -1.07 20.00 6.17
CA ASN A 367 -2.50 20.02 5.79
C ASN A 367 -2.90 21.36 5.12
N ASP A 368 -4.15 21.48 4.65
CA ASP A 368 -4.69 22.64 3.92
C ASP A 368 -4.65 23.98 4.69
N ALA A 369 -4.34 23.95 5.99
CA ALA A 369 -4.11 25.11 6.83
C ALA A 369 -2.60 25.38 7.08
N GLY A 370 -1.71 24.71 6.34
CA GLY A 370 -0.25 24.77 6.51
C GLY A 370 0.26 24.03 7.76
N ILE A 371 -0.52 23.08 8.32
CA ILE A 371 -0.18 22.42 9.59
C ILE A 371 0.41 21.05 9.34
N LEU A 372 1.63 20.86 9.85
CA LEU A 372 2.46 19.68 9.61
C LEU A 372 1.90 18.41 10.32
N VAL A 373 1.51 17.38 9.55
CA VAL A 373 0.66 16.25 9.97
C VAL A 373 1.41 14.97 10.36
N ASP A 374 2.74 14.92 10.20
CA ASP A 374 3.55 13.76 10.65
C ASP A 374 3.72 13.75 12.17
N LEU A 375 3.35 12.63 12.83
CA LEU A 375 3.51 12.38 14.27
C LEU A 375 4.96 12.60 14.75
N TYR A 376 5.94 12.22 13.93
CA TYR A 376 7.36 12.53 14.06
C TYR A 376 8.05 12.23 12.72
N VAL A 377 9.12 12.98 12.41
CA VAL A 377 10.02 12.63 11.31
C VAL A 377 11.27 11.99 11.89
N PRO A 378 11.58 10.73 11.52
CA PRO A 378 12.78 10.07 11.97
C PRO A 378 14.04 10.86 11.68
N ARG A 379 14.94 10.89 12.68
CA ARG A 379 16.34 11.25 12.45
C ARG A 379 16.89 10.28 11.41
N LYS A 380 17.70 10.76 10.48
CA LYS A 380 18.42 9.89 9.55
C LYS A 380 19.80 9.60 10.14
N CYS A 381 20.27 8.38 9.99
CA CYS A 381 21.65 8.02 10.28
C CYS A 381 22.55 8.75 9.28
N SER A 382 23.46 9.59 9.76
CA SER A 382 24.42 10.33 8.95
C SER A 382 25.34 9.41 8.14
N ALA A 383 25.60 8.19 8.62
CA ALA A 383 26.46 7.24 7.94
C ALA A 383 25.76 6.51 6.79
N THR A 384 24.51 6.09 6.99
CA THR A 384 23.80 5.14 6.11
C THR A 384 22.54 5.70 5.46
N ASN A 385 22.15 6.93 5.80
CA ASN A 385 20.87 7.56 5.43
C ASN A 385 19.61 6.80 5.87
N ARG A 386 19.74 5.74 6.69
CA ARG A 386 18.63 4.96 7.23
C ARG A 386 17.86 5.77 8.29
N LEU A 387 16.55 5.60 8.34
CA LEU A 387 15.71 6.20 9.39
C LEU A 387 16.02 5.56 10.76
N ILE A 388 16.38 6.39 11.74
CA ILE A 388 16.56 6.04 13.14
C ILE A 388 15.19 6.07 13.82
N THR A 389 14.63 4.89 14.07
CA THR A 389 13.31 4.73 14.70
C THR A 389 13.35 5.00 16.22
N SER A 390 12.19 5.24 16.84
CA SER A 390 12.09 5.43 18.29
C SER A 390 12.46 4.22 19.14
N LYS A 391 12.48 3.00 18.56
CA LYS A 391 12.89 1.77 19.25
C LYS A 391 14.40 1.52 19.24
N ASP A 392 15.14 2.29 18.45
CA ASP A 392 16.60 2.15 18.34
C ASP A 392 17.28 2.89 19.50
N HIS A 393 17.24 2.28 20.69
CA HIS A 393 17.85 2.85 21.91
C HIS A 393 19.39 2.78 21.88
N ALA A 394 19.94 2.01 20.95
CA ALA A 394 21.37 2.03 20.65
C ALA A 394 21.73 3.20 19.72
N SER A 395 20.79 3.93 19.11
CA SER A 395 21.15 5.12 18.34
C SER A 395 21.70 6.23 19.22
N VAL A 396 22.71 6.95 18.71
CA VAL A 396 23.32 8.10 19.39
C VAL A 396 23.33 9.30 18.48
N GLN A 397 23.28 10.48 19.09
CA GLN A 397 23.48 11.75 18.41
C GLN A 397 24.68 12.43 19.05
N ILE A 398 25.71 12.66 18.24
CA ILE A 398 26.97 13.26 18.62
C ILE A 398 26.93 14.71 18.14
N VAL A 399 26.99 15.64 19.08
CA VAL A 399 26.99 17.09 18.80
C VAL A 399 28.38 17.61 19.14
N ILE A 400 29.07 18.13 18.12
CA ILE A 400 30.44 18.64 18.22
C ILE A 400 30.36 20.17 18.18
N ALA A 401 30.83 20.85 19.22
CA ALA A 401 30.87 22.31 19.25
C ALA A 401 31.93 22.83 18.28
N ASP A 402 31.58 23.81 17.47
CA ASP A 402 32.56 24.47 16.61
C ASP A 402 33.40 25.44 17.46
N VAL A 403 34.68 25.64 17.11
CA VAL A 403 35.59 26.50 17.88
C VAL A 403 36.21 27.59 17.01
N ASP A 404 36.45 28.75 17.60
CA ASP A 404 37.18 29.84 16.95
C ASP A 404 38.70 29.60 16.97
N ALA A 405 39.45 30.49 16.35
CA ALA A 405 40.92 30.43 16.31
C ALA A 405 41.58 30.52 17.70
N ASN A 406 40.87 30.98 18.72
CA ASN A 406 41.35 31.08 20.10
C ASN A 406 40.94 29.85 20.94
N GLY A 407 40.35 28.83 20.32
CA GLY A 407 39.87 27.62 20.99
C GLY A 407 38.60 27.85 21.83
N ARG A 408 37.87 28.96 21.60
CA ARG A 408 36.61 29.24 22.28
C ARG A 408 35.46 28.62 21.50
N ALA A 409 34.56 27.95 22.21
CA ALA A 409 33.35 27.39 21.61
C ALA A 409 32.46 28.50 21.02
N LEU A 410 32.02 28.28 19.79
CA LEU A 410 31.05 29.11 19.08
C LEU A 410 29.61 28.71 19.48
N GLY A 411 28.64 29.53 19.10
CA GLY A 411 27.22 29.19 19.24
C GLY A 411 26.72 28.15 18.22
N THR A 412 27.59 27.67 17.34
CA THR A 412 27.30 26.69 16.30
C THR A 412 27.88 25.32 16.65
N SER A 413 27.26 24.27 16.10
CA SER A 413 27.69 22.89 16.33
C SER A 413 27.41 22.03 15.12
N THR A 414 28.31 21.09 14.84
CA THR A 414 28.11 20.06 13.83
C THR A 414 27.53 18.80 14.48
N THR A 415 26.44 18.26 13.94
CA THR A 415 25.74 17.10 14.52
C THR A 415 25.78 15.89 13.60
N PHE A 416 26.13 14.73 14.16
CA PHE A 416 26.05 13.43 13.50
C PHE A 416 25.14 12.49 14.28
N ALA A 417 24.23 11.79 13.58
CA ALA A 417 23.39 10.77 14.19
C ALA A 417 23.81 9.39 13.67
N LEU A 418 24.07 8.44 14.55
CA LEU A 418 24.43 7.06 14.20
C LEU A 418 23.32 6.12 14.69
N CYS A 419 22.85 5.24 13.82
CA CYS A 419 21.88 4.21 14.20
C CYS A 419 22.57 3.08 15.01
N GLY A 420 21.77 2.33 15.76
CA GLY A 420 22.25 1.22 16.57
C GLY A 420 22.91 0.11 15.76
N GLN A 421 22.51 -0.08 14.50
CA GLN A 421 23.12 -1.06 13.61
C GLN A 421 24.62 -0.78 13.37
N VAL A 422 24.97 0.47 13.02
CA VAL A 422 26.37 0.91 12.81
C VAL A 422 27.20 0.72 14.08
N ARG A 423 26.58 0.89 15.27
CA ARG A 423 27.23 0.62 16.55
C ARG A 423 27.39 -0.87 16.84
N SER A 424 26.41 -1.69 16.50
CA SER A 424 26.46 -3.14 16.72
C SER A 424 27.52 -3.83 15.87
N GLN A 425 27.86 -3.24 14.71
CA GLN A 425 28.87 -3.75 13.79
C GLN A 425 30.29 -3.21 14.09
N GLY A 426 30.44 -2.32 15.09
CA GLY A 426 31.73 -1.68 15.38
C GLY A 426 32.16 -0.60 14.37
N GLU A 427 31.32 -0.25 13.40
CA GLU A 427 31.64 0.69 12.30
C GLU A 427 31.45 2.16 12.66
N SER A 428 31.18 2.47 13.93
CA SER A 428 30.87 3.84 14.36
C SER A 428 32.04 4.79 14.26
N ASP A 429 33.24 4.30 14.59
CA ASP A 429 34.47 5.10 14.55
C ASP A 429 34.84 5.48 13.11
N ASP A 430 34.93 4.50 12.21
CA ASP A 430 35.22 4.73 10.79
C ASP A 430 34.17 5.64 10.13
N SER A 431 32.89 5.39 10.41
CA SER A 431 31.80 6.24 9.92
C SER A 431 31.94 7.69 10.39
N LEU A 432 32.29 7.91 11.66
CA LEU A 432 32.48 9.25 12.21
C LEU A 432 33.71 9.93 11.61
N ASN A 433 34.83 9.22 11.45
CA ASN A 433 36.05 9.74 10.83
C ASN A 433 35.81 10.20 9.39
N ARG A 434 35.09 9.40 8.59
CA ARG A 434 34.68 9.74 7.22
C ARG A 434 33.78 10.97 7.19
N LEU A 435 32.76 11.01 8.04
CA LEU A 435 31.79 12.11 8.09
C LEU A 435 32.41 13.42 8.57
N ALA A 436 33.24 13.37 9.62
CA ALA A 436 33.94 14.52 10.16
C ALA A 436 35.00 15.06 9.18
N THR A 437 35.68 14.19 8.43
CA THR A 437 36.59 14.61 7.35
C THR A 437 35.83 15.33 6.24
N ARG A 438 34.67 14.80 5.80
CA ARG A 438 33.82 15.45 4.80
C ARG A 438 33.26 16.79 5.27
N ALA A 439 32.93 16.91 6.56
CA ALA A 439 32.49 18.15 7.18
C ALA A 439 33.63 19.14 7.46
N GLY A 440 34.89 18.80 7.12
CA GLY A 440 36.05 19.67 7.32
C GLY A 440 36.56 19.74 8.76
N LEU A 441 36.05 18.90 9.67
CA LEU A 441 36.42 18.87 11.08
C LEU A 441 37.73 18.09 11.33
N LEU A 442 38.01 17.09 10.50
CA LEU A 442 39.24 16.28 10.57
C LEU A 442 40.03 16.40 9.26
N ARG A 443 41.36 16.39 9.37
CA ARG A 443 42.29 16.38 8.23
C ARG A 443 43.15 15.13 8.29
N ASN A 444 43.28 14.43 7.17
CA ASN A 444 44.18 13.27 6.99
C ASN A 444 43.87 12.05 7.88
N VAL A 445 42.64 11.91 8.37
CA VAL A 445 42.24 10.78 9.24
C VAL A 445 41.56 9.65 8.45
N TRP A 446 41.09 9.92 7.23
CA TRP A 446 40.39 8.95 6.41
C TRP A 446 40.81 9.05 4.92
N SER A 447 41.16 7.91 4.32
CA SER A 447 41.41 7.76 2.89
C SER A 447 40.59 6.58 2.38
N TYR A 448 39.97 6.70 1.20
CA TYR A 448 39.34 5.54 0.55
C TYR A 448 40.36 4.39 0.46
N GLN A 449 40.02 3.23 1.03
CA GLN A 449 40.73 2.01 0.65
C GLN A 449 40.50 1.79 -0.84
N LYS A 450 41.60 1.58 -1.59
CA LYS A 450 41.55 1.23 -3.00
C LYS A 450 40.99 -0.16 -3.22
#